data_AF-A0A8S3E9P8-F1
#
_entry.id   AF-A0A8S3E9P8-F1
#
_cell.length_a   1.000
_cell.length_b   1.000
_cell.length_c   1.000
_cell.angle_alpha   90.00
_cell.angle_beta   90.00
_cell.angle_gamma   90.00
#
_symmetry.space_group_name_H-M   'P 1'
#
loop_
_entity.id
_entity.type
_entity.pdbx_description
1 polymer ?
#
loop_
_entity_poly.entity_id
_entity_poly.type
_entity_poly.pdbx_seq_one_letter_code
_entity_poly.pdbx_strand_id
1 'polypeptide(L)' 'MAEQSSPSSSILSLPIELVYKILDNLDDYTILCSIRDACKKLNDIIHVYPRYW' A
#
# COMPACT_ATOMS: atom_id res chain seq x y z
N MET A 1 20.58 -28.46 2.91
CA MET A 1 20.61 -27.10 2.36
C MET A 1 19.54 -26.32 3.10
N ALA A 2 19.90 -25.34 3.91
CA ALA A 2 18.92 -24.59 4.72
C ALA A 2 18.32 -23.47 3.87
N GLU A 3 17.02 -23.52 3.63
CA GLU A 3 16.25 -22.44 3.03
C GLU A 3 16.29 -21.23 3.98
N GLN A 4 17.13 -20.24 3.65
CA GLN A 4 17.03 -18.93 4.30
C GLN A 4 15.81 -18.22 3.70
N SER A 5 14.65 -18.38 4.34
CA SER A 5 13.49 -17.54 4.09
C SER A 5 13.81 -16.14 4.62
N SER A 6 14.35 -15.27 3.76
CA SER A 6 14.45 -13.85 4.05
C SER A 6 13.07 -13.33 4.50
N PRO A 7 12.96 -12.54 5.58
CA PRO A 7 11.68 -11.97 5.95
C PRO A 7 11.21 -11.09 4.79
N SER A 8 10.19 -11.54 4.07
CA SER A 8 9.56 -10.78 3.00
C SER A 8 9.00 -9.51 3.62
N SER A 9 9.77 -8.43 3.56
CA SER A 9 9.37 -7.14 4.10
C SER A 9 8.20 -6.64 3.27
N SER A 10 6.99 -6.91 3.77
CA SER A 10 5.76 -6.59 3.07
C SER A 10 5.41 -5.14 3.31
N ILE A 11 5.05 -4.42 2.24
CA ILE A 11 4.46 -3.08 2.35
C ILE A 11 3.20 -3.10 3.22
N LEU A 12 2.55 -4.26 3.30
CA LEU A 12 1.36 -4.51 4.12
C LEU A 12 1.65 -4.58 5.61
N SER A 13 2.91 -4.72 6.01
CA SER A 13 3.35 -4.71 7.41
C SER A 13 3.75 -3.32 7.89
N LEU A 14 3.74 -2.32 7.00
CA LEU A 14 4.01 -0.94 7.39
C LEU A 14 2.83 -0.35 8.19
N PRO A 15 3.11 0.54 9.16
CA PRO A 15 2.10 1.41 9.73
C PRO A 15 1.34 2.16 8.63
N ILE A 16 0.02 2.29 8.80
CA ILE A 16 -0.85 2.90 7.80
C ILE A 16 -0.42 4.34 7.46
N GLU A 17 0.11 5.08 8.43
CA GLU A 17 0.64 6.44 8.23
C GLU A 17 1.82 6.49 7.25
N LEU A 18 2.67 5.45 7.21
CA LEU A 18 3.76 5.38 6.23
C LEU A 18 3.21 5.05 4.85
N VAL A 19 2.18 4.20 4.76
CA VAL A 19 1.51 3.91 3.50
C VAL A 19 0.88 5.19 2.94
N TYR A 20 0.21 5.99 3.77
CA TYR A 20 -0.33 7.29 3.36
C TYR A 20 0.76 8.24 2.85
N LYS A 21 1.91 8.33 3.52
CA LYS A 21 3.03 9.14 3.03
C LYS A 21 3.53 8.68 1.65
N ILE A 22 3.50 7.38 1.37
CA ILE A 22 3.83 6.86 0.04
C ILE A 22 2.77 7.31 -0.97
N LEU A 23 1.48 7.16 -0.63
CA LEU A 23 0.37 7.58 -1.50
C LEU A 23 0.41 9.09 -1.78
N ASP A 24 0.79 9.93 -0.81
CA ASP A 24 0.90 11.39 -1.00
C ASP A 24 1.92 11.80 -2.09
N ASN A 25 2.91 10.93 -2.37
CA ASN A 25 3.89 11.16 -3.43
C ASN A 25 3.44 10.64 -4.80
N LEU A 26 2.26 10.02 -4.88
CA LEU A 26 1.69 9.49 -6.12
C LEU A 26 0.56 10.40 -6.62
N ASP A 27 0.41 10.44 -7.93
CA ASP A 27 -0.74 11.08 -8.58
C ASP A 27 -2.02 10.23 -8.44
N ASP A 28 -3.16 10.93 -8.45
CA ASP A 28 -4.48 10.32 -8.20
C ASP A 28 -4.82 9.21 -9.20
N TYR A 29 -4.35 9.34 -10.44
CA TYR A 29 -4.52 8.30 -11.46
C TYR A 29 -3.80 7.02 -11.06
N THR A 30 -2.53 7.10 -10.65
CA THR A 30 -1.76 5.94 -10.18
C THR A 30 -2.42 5.29 -8.96
N ILE A 31 -2.90 6.09 -8.01
CA ILE A 31 -3.54 5.56 -6.80
C ILE A 31 -4.84 4.81 -7.14
N LEU A 32 -5.72 5.43 -7.93
CA LEU A 32 -7.05 4.87 -8.21
C LEU A 32 -7.06 3.76 -9.27
N CYS A 33 -6.15 3.80 -10.24
CA CYS A 33 -6.10 2.83 -11.34
C CYS A 33 -5.09 1.70 -11.12
N SER A 34 -4.00 1.92 -10.36
CA SER A 34 -2.97 0.91 -10.14
C SER A 34 -2.98 0.38 -8.70
N ILE A 35 -2.85 1.26 -7.71
CA ILE A 35 -2.70 0.82 -6.31
C ILE A 35 -4.00 0.22 -5.77
N ARG A 36 -5.15 0.81 -6.12
CA ARG A 36 -6.47 0.31 -5.73
C ARG A 36 -6.72 -1.13 -6.21
N ASP A 37 -6.27 -1.46 -7.42
CA ASP A 37 -6.51 -2.79 -7.99
C ASP A 37 -5.43 -3.83 -7.61
N ALA A 38 -4.28 -3.37 -7.09
CA ALA A 38 -3.14 -4.23 -6.81
C ALA A 38 -3.42 -5.32 -5.77
N CYS A 39 -4.13 -4.99 -4.67
CA CYS A 39 -4.60 -5.99 -3.72
C CYS A 39 -5.71 -5.45 -2.81
N LYS A 40 -6.48 -6.38 -2.23
CA LYS A 40 -7.59 -6.05 -1.31
C LYS A 40 -7.17 -5.13 -0.16
N LYS A 41 -6.01 -5.37 0.45
CA LYS A 41 -5.56 -4.57 1.60
C LYS A 41 -5.18 -3.13 1.20
N LEU A 42 -4.59 -2.92 0.03
CA LEU A 42 -4.31 -1.57 -0.48
C LEU A 42 -5.60 -0.86 -0.90
N ASN A 43 -6.57 -1.58 -1.48
CA ASN A 43 -7.90 -1.05 -1.75
C ASN A 43 -8.59 -0.57 -0.46
N ASP A 44 -8.56 -1.38 0.60
CA ASP A 44 -9.13 -1.00 1.90
C ASP A 44 -8.44 0.25 2.47
N ILE A 45 -7.11 0.36 2.34
CA ILE A 45 -6.35 1.55 2.78
C ILE A 45 -6.76 2.79 1.99
N ILE A 46 -6.92 2.68 0.66
CA ILE A 46 -7.36 3.80 -0.19
C ILE A 46 -8.78 4.23 0.15
N HIS A 47 -9.66 3.29 0.51
CA HIS A 47 -11.05 3.61 0.88
C HIS A 47 -11.16 4.49 2.13
N VAL A 48 -10.22 4.35 3.07
CA VAL A 48 -10.15 5.17 4.29
C VAL A 48 -9.09 6.28 4.20
N TYR A 49 -8.48 6.49 3.03
CA TYR A 49 -7.44 7.49 2.86
C TYR A 49 -8.07 8.91 2.82
N PRO A 50 -7.70 9.82 3.75
CA PRO A 50 -8.38 11.12 3.92
C PRO A 50 -8.35 12.04 2.71
N ARG A 51 -7.50 11.78 1.71
CA ARG A 51 -7.45 12.58 0.48
C ARG A 51 -8.69 12.38 -0.40
N TYR A 52 -9.38 11.25 -0.27
CA TYR A 52 -10.53 10.88 -1.10
C TYR A 52 -11.87 10.83 -0.33
N TRP A 53 -11.87 11.25 0.94
CA TRP A 53 -13.06 11.31 1.80
C TRP A 53 -13.17 12.70 2.46
#